data_AF-A0A067GIH2-F1
#
_entry.id   AF-A0A067GIH2-F1
#
_cell.length_a   1.000
_cell.length_b   1.000
_cell.length_c   1.000
_cell.angle_alpha   90.00
_cell.angle_beta   90.00
_cell.angle_gamma   90.00
#
_symmetry.space_group_name_H-M   'P 1'
#
loop_
_entity.id
_entity.type
_entity.pdbx_description
1 polymer ?
#
loop_
_entity_poly.entity_id
_entity_poly.type
_entity_poly.pdbx_seq_one_letter_code
_entity_poly.pdbx_strand_id
1 'polypeptide(L)'
;ALSKVIRSWAWKKFMTGCDNLLTLFCGVILLPIAITFYLTWWFIHFVDGFFSPIYAHLGINISGLGFMTSITFIFLVGVFMSSWLGASILSLGEWLIKKMPLISYIYSASKQISAAISPDQKTKAFKEVAIIRHPRIGESAIGFITSTLILHGSSGQEELCCVF
;
A
#
# COMPACT_ATOMS: atom_id res chain seq x y z
N ALA A 1 22.82 -35.67 38.75
CA ALA A 1 22.30 -34.38 39.28
C ALA A 1 23.14 -33.18 38.80
N LEU A 2 24.47 -33.23 38.92
CA LEU A 2 25.40 -32.15 38.52
C LEU A 2 25.30 -31.70 37.04
N SER A 3 25.09 -32.63 36.11
CA SER A 3 24.98 -32.30 34.67
C SER A 3 23.75 -31.48 34.31
N LYS A 4 22.64 -31.59 35.07
CA LYS A 4 21.44 -30.76 34.86
C LYS A 4 21.64 -29.34 35.37
N VAL A 5 22.35 -29.17 36.47
CA VAL A 5 22.63 -27.87 37.09
C VAL A 5 23.61 -27.06 36.26
N ILE A 6 24.69 -27.69 35.77
CA ILE A 6 25.71 -27.04 34.92
C ILE A 6 25.09 -26.61 33.58
N ARG A 7 24.23 -27.45 32.99
CA ARG A 7 23.51 -27.13 31.74
C ARG A 7 22.55 -25.96 31.93
N SER A 8 21.80 -25.94 33.05
CA SER A 8 20.86 -24.84 33.34
C SER A 8 21.55 -23.52 33.66
N TRP A 9 22.74 -23.55 34.28
CA TRP A 9 23.50 -22.35 34.61
C TRP A 9 24.23 -21.78 33.39
N ALA A 10 24.82 -22.64 32.54
CA ALA A 10 25.44 -22.25 31.28
C ALA A 10 24.41 -21.67 30.29
N TRP A 11 23.22 -22.27 30.18
CA TRP A 11 22.15 -21.75 29.32
C TRP A 11 21.63 -20.39 29.77
N LYS A 12 21.43 -20.19 31.07
CA LYS A 12 20.97 -18.89 31.60
C LYS A 12 21.98 -17.78 31.37
N LYS A 13 23.28 -18.08 31.50
CA LYS A 13 24.37 -17.10 31.33
C LYS A 13 24.68 -16.79 29.85
N PHE A 14 24.41 -17.74 28.94
CA PHE A 14 24.52 -17.53 27.50
C PHE A 14 23.34 -16.73 26.93
N MET A 15 22.11 -16.95 27.45
CA MET A 15 20.95 -16.14 27.05
C MET A 15 21.12 -14.68 27.43
N THR A 16 21.52 -14.38 28.68
CA THR A 16 21.66 -12.98 29.14
C THR A 16 22.78 -12.18 28.44
N GLY A 17 23.82 -12.82 27.92
CA GLY A 17 24.87 -12.15 27.14
C GLY A 17 24.49 -11.87 25.68
N CYS A 18 23.62 -12.70 25.11
CA CYS A 18 23.08 -12.53 23.76
C CYS A 18 21.90 -11.55 23.73
N ASP A 19 21.21 -11.38 24.87
CA ASP A 19 19.97 -10.60 24.94
C ASP A 19 20.14 -9.12 24.58
N ASN A 20 21.29 -8.46 24.82
CA ASN A 20 21.44 -7.00 24.58
C ASN A 20 21.97 -6.62 23.18
N LEU A 21 22.77 -7.48 22.55
CA LEU A 21 23.24 -7.27 21.18
C LEU A 21 22.21 -7.80 20.16
N LEU A 22 21.54 -8.90 20.53
CA LEU A 22 20.51 -9.52 19.71
C LEU A 22 19.21 -8.73 19.81
N THR A 23 18.82 -8.10 20.93
CA THR A 23 17.62 -7.21 20.94
C THR A 23 17.70 -6.02 20.00
N LEU A 24 18.88 -5.46 19.71
CA LEU A 24 19.00 -4.34 18.76
C LEU A 24 18.83 -4.80 17.30
N PHE A 25 19.44 -5.93 16.90
CA PHE A 25 19.31 -6.44 15.52
C PHE A 25 18.03 -7.26 15.30
N CYS A 26 17.62 -8.05 16.28
CA CYS A 26 16.38 -8.80 16.30
C CYS A 26 15.17 -7.86 16.46
N GLY A 27 15.28 -6.79 17.25
CA GLY A 27 14.21 -5.80 17.37
C GLY A 27 13.92 -5.04 16.07
N VAL A 28 14.90 -4.86 15.18
CA VAL A 28 14.69 -4.14 13.91
C VAL A 28 14.23 -5.08 12.79
N ILE A 29 14.74 -6.31 12.73
CA ILE A 29 14.44 -7.26 11.64
C ILE A 29 13.38 -8.30 12.05
N LEU A 30 13.42 -8.81 13.29
CA LEU A 30 12.44 -9.80 13.78
C LEU A 30 11.11 -9.15 14.15
N LEU A 31 11.08 -7.92 14.65
CA LEU A 31 9.83 -7.23 14.97
C LEU A 31 8.87 -7.13 13.78
N PRO A 32 9.27 -6.69 12.57
CA PRO A 32 8.37 -6.69 11.43
C PRO A 32 7.95 -8.11 11.02
N ILE A 33 8.85 -9.10 11.11
CA ILE A 33 8.54 -10.51 10.80
C ILE A 33 7.52 -11.07 11.80
N ALA A 34 7.73 -10.85 13.09
CA ALA A 34 6.84 -11.30 14.17
C ALA A 34 5.47 -10.63 14.05
N ILE A 35 5.42 -9.33 13.72
CA ILE A 35 4.16 -8.62 13.45
C ILE A 35 3.47 -9.24 12.24
N THR A 36 4.18 -9.49 11.13
CA THR A 36 3.56 -10.12 9.94
C THR A 36 3.01 -11.51 10.26
N PHE A 37 3.74 -12.32 11.03
CA PHE A 37 3.30 -13.65 11.41
C PHE A 37 2.09 -13.60 12.35
N TYR A 38 2.13 -12.75 13.38
CA TYR A 38 1.03 -12.55 14.30
C TYR A 38 -0.23 -12.04 13.59
N LEU A 39 -0.09 -11.06 12.71
CA LEU A 39 -1.20 -10.49 11.95
C LEU A 39 -1.81 -11.52 11.00
N THR A 40 -0.97 -12.31 10.33
CA THR A 40 -1.43 -13.40 9.45
C THR A 40 -2.17 -14.48 10.25
N TRP A 41 -1.61 -14.91 11.38
CA TRP A 41 -2.24 -15.89 12.26
C TRP A 41 -3.59 -15.41 12.79
N TRP A 42 -3.63 -14.16 13.28
CA TRP A 42 -4.87 -13.51 13.72
C TRP A 42 -5.91 -13.41 12.61
N PHE A 43 -5.50 -13.02 11.40
CA PHE A 43 -6.39 -12.89 10.25
C PHE A 43 -7.00 -14.23 9.84
N ILE A 44 -6.20 -15.30 9.78
CA ILE A 44 -6.69 -16.65 9.48
C ILE A 44 -7.73 -17.07 10.52
N HIS A 45 -7.45 -16.90 11.82
CA HIS A 45 -8.41 -17.22 12.87
C HIS A 45 -9.70 -16.39 12.80
N PHE A 46 -9.60 -15.12 12.42
CA PHE A 46 -10.77 -14.25 12.25
C PHE A 46 -11.67 -14.75 11.11
N VAL A 47 -11.07 -15.06 9.95
CA VAL A 47 -11.81 -15.61 8.80
C VAL A 47 -12.39 -16.98 9.14
N ASP A 48 -11.60 -17.87 9.75
CA ASP A 48 -12.06 -19.19 10.17
C ASP A 48 -13.21 -19.10 11.17
N GLY A 49 -13.17 -18.14 12.09
CA GLY A 49 -14.26 -17.87 13.03
C GLY A 49 -15.53 -17.38 12.33
N PHE A 50 -15.40 -16.49 11.35
CA PHE A 50 -16.54 -15.97 10.57
C PHE A 50 -17.21 -17.07 9.73
N PHE A 51 -16.42 -17.98 9.15
CA PHE A 51 -16.91 -19.08 8.32
C PHE A 51 -17.13 -20.41 9.07
N SER A 52 -16.74 -20.51 10.35
CA SER A 52 -16.99 -21.64 11.25
C SER A 52 -18.40 -22.25 11.15
N PRO A 53 -19.50 -21.46 11.18
CA PRO A 53 -20.85 -22.00 11.07
C PRO A 53 -21.16 -22.60 9.68
N ILE A 54 -20.48 -22.14 8.63
CA ILE A 54 -20.65 -22.61 7.24
C ILE A 54 -19.95 -23.97 7.06
N TYR A 55 -18.75 -24.15 7.63
CA TYR A 55 -18.03 -25.44 7.57
C TYR A 55 -18.74 -26.55 8.34
N ALA A 56 -19.36 -26.22 9.47
CA ALA A 56 -20.13 -27.16 10.28
C ALA A 56 -21.33 -27.75 9.50
N HIS A 57 -21.92 -26.97 8.58
CA HIS A 57 -23.04 -27.44 7.75
C HIS A 57 -22.58 -28.27 6.53
N LEU A 58 -21.35 -28.05 6.05
CA LEU A 58 -20.76 -28.75 4.90
C LEU A 58 -20.04 -30.06 5.29
N GLY A 59 -19.78 -30.32 6.58
CA GLY A 59 -19.23 -31.58 7.06
C GLY A 59 -17.76 -31.84 6.69
N ILE A 60 -17.03 -30.81 6.24
CA ILE A 60 -15.66 -30.94 5.75
C ILE A 60 -14.68 -30.48 6.84
N ASN A 61 -14.18 -31.41 7.64
CA ASN A 61 -13.09 -31.17 8.61
C ASN A 61 -11.75 -31.56 8.00
N ILE A 62 -11.27 -30.79 7.02
CA ILE A 62 -9.94 -30.98 6.44
C ILE A 62 -9.01 -29.90 7.00
N SER A 63 -7.94 -30.33 7.68
CA SER A 63 -6.85 -29.45 8.12
C SER A 63 -6.26 -28.71 6.92
N GLY A 64 -6.50 -27.40 6.82
CA GLY A 64 -6.03 -26.56 5.70
C GLY A 64 -7.12 -25.71 5.02
N LEU A 65 -8.41 -25.95 5.32
CA LEU A 65 -9.51 -25.15 4.75
C LEU A 65 -9.45 -23.67 5.10
N GLY A 66 -8.96 -23.32 6.30
CA GLY A 66 -8.86 -21.91 6.70
C GLY A 66 -7.90 -21.09 5.87
N PHE A 67 -6.78 -21.70 5.46
CA PHE A 67 -5.84 -21.06 4.55
C PHE A 67 -6.43 -20.87 3.15
N MET A 68 -7.11 -21.90 2.60
CA MET A 68 -7.74 -21.77 1.28
C MET A 68 -8.84 -20.71 1.28
N THR A 69 -9.68 -20.69 2.30
CA THR A 69 -10.82 -19.78 2.39
C THR A 69 -10.41 -18.35 2.66
N SER A 70 -9.37 -18.11 3.46
CA SER A 70 -8.79 -16.77 3.61
C SER A 70 -8.21 -16.24 2.28
N ILE A 71 -7.54 -17.07 1.49
CA ILE A 71 -7.08 -16.69 0.13
C ILE A 71 -8.26 -16.33 -0.77
N THR A 72 -9.29 -17.19 -0.83
CA THR A 72 -10.48 -16.93 -1.65
C THR A 72 -11.22 -15.67 -1.19
N PHE A 73 -11.30 -15.44 0.12
CA PHE A 73 -11.92 -14.25 0.70
C PHE A 73 -11.16 -12.98 0.33
N ILE A 74 -9.83 -12.94 0.50
CA ILE A 74 -8.99 -11.80 0.10
C ILE A 74 -9.14 -11.53 -1.41
N PHE A 75 -9.14 -12.58 -2.23
CA PHE A 75 -9.31 -12.45 -3.67
C PHE A 75 -10.67 -11.85 -4.04
N LEU A 76 -11.75 -12.37 -3.45
CA LEU A 76 -13.10 -11.83 -3.66
C LEU A 76 -13.19 -10.37 -3.25
N VAL A 77 -12.73 -10.02 -2.05
CA VAL A 77 -12.71 -8.64 -1.56
C VAL A 77 -11.90 -7.74 -2.50
N GLY A 78 -10.76 -8.21 -3.00
CA GLY A 78 -9.96 -7.50 -3.99
C GLY A 78 -10.72 -7.21 -5.29
N VAL A 79 -11.41 -8.21 -5.84
CA VAL A 79 -12.25 -8.04 -7.03
C VAL A 79 -13.42 -7.09 -6.76
N PHE A 80 -14.07 -7.20 -5.60
CA PHE A 80 -15.14 -6.29 -5.19
C PHE A 80 -14.65 -4.85 -5.07
N MET A 81 -13.45 -4.62 -4.53
CA MET A 81 -12.86 -3.28 -4.41
C MET A 81 -12.49 -2.68 -5.77
N SER A 82 -12.06 -3.50 -6.74
CA SER A 82 -11.77 -3.07 -8.11
C SER A 82 -13.04 -2.78 -8.93
N SER A 83 -14.18 -3.36 -8.53
CA SER A 83 -15.46 -3.15 -9.19
C SER A 83 -16.05 -1.77 -8.87
N TRP A 84 -17.00 -1.33 -9.71
CA TRP A 84 -17.74 -0.07 -9.52
C TRP A 84 -18.45 0.03 -8.15
N LEU A 85 -18.84 -1.12 -7.59
CA LEU A 85 -19.38 -1.19 -6.22
C LEU A 85 -18.35 -0.75 -5.17
N GLY A 86 -17.09 -1.18 -5.30
CA GLY A 86 -16.01 -0.77 -4.42
C GLY A 86 -15.76 0.73 -4.49
N ALA A 87 -15.69 1.28 -5.70
CA ALA A 87 -15.57 2.73 -5.89
C ALA A 87 -16.74 3.52 -5.28
N SER A 88 -17.98 3.02 -5.42
CA SER A 88 -19.15 3.63 -4.79
C SER A 88 -19.09 3.57 -3.27
N ILE A 89 -18.73 2.43 -2.67
CA ILE A 89 -18.61 2.28 -1.21
C ILE A 89 -17.53 3.22 -0.65
N LEU A 90 -16.40 3.33 -1.35
CA LEU A 90 -15.29 4.19 -0.93
C LEU A 90 -15.69 5.66 -0.99
N SER A 91 -16.37 6.09 -2.06
CA SER A 91 -16.87 7.47 -2.18
C SER A 91 -17.91 7.84 -1.11
N LEU A 92 -18.80 6.91 -0.76
CA LEU A 92 -19.75 7.05 0.36
C LEU A 92 -19.03 7.16 1.70
N GLY A 93 -18.01 6.33 1.93
CA GLY A 93 -17.17 6.40 3.13
C GLY A 93 -16.43 7.73 3.25
N GLU A 94 -15.85 8.23 2.16
CA GLU A 94 -15.22 9.55 2.13
C GLU A 94 -16.20 10.68 2.46
N TRP A 95 -17.43 10.59 1.96
CA TRP A 95 -18.46 11.56 2.27
C TRP A 95 -18.83 11.55 3.76
N LEU A 96 -18.98 10.37 4.36
CA LEU A 96 -19.24 10.22 5.79
C LEU A 96 -18.08 10.79 6.65
N ILE A 97 -16.84 10.47 6.29
CA ILE A 97 -15.65 10.94 7.02
C ILE A 97 -15.52 12.46 6.93
N LYS A 98 -15.77 13.05 5.77
CA LYS A 98 -15.75 14.51 5.57
C LYS A 98 -16.79 15.24 6.41
N LYS A 99 -17.90 14.58 6.74
CA LYS A 99 -18.96 15.14 7.60
C LYS A 99 -18.55 15.26 9.06
N MET A 100 -17.53 14.52 9.51
CA MET A 100 -17.02 14.61 10.89
C MET A 100 -15.85 15.62 10.98
N PRO A 101 -16.03 16.74 11.69
CA PRO A 101 -15.14 17.91 11.60
C PRO A 101 -13.71 17.68 12.09
N LEU A 102 -13.43 16.67 12.93
CA LEU A 102 -12.06 16.36 13.38
C LEU A 102 -11.36 15.34 12.49
N ILE A 103 -12.08 14.29 12.06
CA ILE A 103 -11.50 13.17 11.31
C ILE A 103 -11.21 13.57 9.85
N SER A 104 -11.98 14.52 9.31
CA SER A 104 -11.80 15.01 7.94
C SER A 104 -10.41 15.62 7.70
N TYR A 105 -9.83 16.34 8.68
CA TYR A 105 -8.50 16.93 8.57
C TYR A 105 -7.40 15.87 8.50
N ILE A 106 -7.44 14.87 9.39
CA ILE A 106 -6.46 13.77 9.45
C ILE A 106 -6.55 12.93 8.17
N TYR A 107 -7.76 12.60 7.73
CA TYR A 107 -7.98 11.84 6.50
C TYR A 107 -7.46 12.58 5.27
N SER A 108 -7.72 13.89 5.18
CA SER A 108 -7.26 14.73 4.06
C SER A 108 -5.74 14.84 4.02
N ALA A 109 -5.07 14.99 5.16
CA ALA A 109 -3.61 15.01 5.26
C ALA A 109 -3.00 13.66 4.83
N SER A 110 -3.55 12.54 5.30
CA SER A 110 -3.09 11.20 4.91
C SER A 110 -3.26 10.95 3.40
N LYS A 111 -4.41 11.34 2.84
CA LYS A 111 -4.69 11.19 1.41
C LYS A 111 -3.74 12.01 0.53
N GLN A 112 -3.35 13.21 0.96
CA GLN A 112 -2.35 14.03 0.25
C GLN A 112 -0.98 13.36 0.22
N ILE A 113 -0.53 12.78 1.34
CA ILE A 113 0.75 12.07 1.41
C ILE A 113 0.73 10.86 0.47
N SER A 114 -0.35 10.08 0.51
CA SER A 114 -0.53 8.92 -0.38
C SER A 114 -0.55 9.34 -1.86
N ALA A 115 -1.28 10.39 -2.22
CA ALA A 115 -1.34 10.93 -3.58
C ALA A 115 0.01 11.48 -4.07
N ALA A 116 0.83 12.04 -3.18
CA ALA A 116 2.15 12.55 -3.51
C ALA A 116 3.17 11.45 -3.81
N ILE A 117 2.96 10.24 -3.28
CA ILE A 117 3.80 9.05 -3.47
C ILE A 117 3.35 8.27 -4.72
N SER A 118 2.07 8.33 -5.11
CA SER A 118 1.59 7.74 -6.36
C SER A 118 2.30 8.35 -7.59
N PRO A 119 3.07 7.58 -8.37
CA PRO A 119 3.82 8.06 -9.53
C PRO A 119 2.95 8.62 -10.67
N ASP A 120 1.66 8.28 -10.68
CA ASP A 120 0.75 8.50 -11.81
C ASP A 120 0.36 9.97 -12.02
N GLN A 121 0.26 10.76 -10.94
CA GLN A 121 -0.22 12.15 -11.00
C GLN A 121 0.89 13.17 -11.35
N LYS A 122 2.14 12.91 -10.95
CA LYS A 122 3.25 13.86 -11.15
C LYS A 122 3.96 13.71 -12.49
N THR A 123 3.79 12.59 -13.19
CA THR A 123 4.60 12.29 -14.39
C THR A 123 4.07 13.00 -15.65
N LYS A 124 2.80 13.45 -15.69
CA LYS A 124 2.23 14.11 -16.88
C LYS A 124 2.33 15.65 -16.89
N ALA A 125 2.54 16.32 -15.75
CA ALA A 125 2.27 17.77 -15.68
C ALA A 125 3.52 18.69 -15.64
N PHE A 126 4.74 18.18 -15.44
CA PHE A 126 5.89 19.06 -15.12
C PHE A 126 7.26 18.66 -15.68
N LYS A 127 7.35 17.86 -16.76
CA LYS A 127 8.66 17.30 -17.19
C LYS A 127 9.27 17.87 -18.46
N GLU A 128 8.59 18.75 -19.19
CA GLU A 128 9.15 19.31 -20.43
C GLU A 128 9.21 20.85 -20.39
N VAL A 129 10.44 21.35 -20.50
CA VAL A 129 10.75 22.77 -20.63
C VAL A 129 11.11 23.01 -22.10
N ALA A 130 10.35 23.86 -22.77
CA ALA A 130 10.61 24.25 -24.15
C ALA A 130 11.36 25.58 -24.18
N ILE A 131 12.34 25.69 -25.08
CA ILE A 131 12.99 26.96 -25.39
C ILE A 131 12.35 27.50 -26.67
N ILE A 132 11.57 28.57 -26.55
CA ILE A 132 10.93 29.23 -27.69
C ILE A 132 11.83 30.39 -28.15
N ARG A 133 12.13 30.43 -29.45
CA ARG A 133 12.83 31.56 -30.07
C ARG A 133 11.85 32.73 -30.20
N HIS A 134 12.14 33.85 -29.54
CA HIS A 134 11.35 35.07 -29.68
C HIS A 134 11.64 35.69 -31.07
N PRO A 135 10.67 36.35 -31.74
CA PRO A 135 10.86 36.98 -33.05
C PRO A 135 11.96 38.06 -33.10
N ARG A 136 12.49 38.50 -31.95
CA ARG A 136 13.71 39.34 -31.90
C ARG A 136 14.96 38.48 -31.85
N ILE A 137 15.88 38.75 -32.77
CA ILE A 137 17.17 38.08 -32.88
C ILE A 137 17.95 38.24 -31.58
N GLY A 138 18.20 37.12 -30.88
CA GLY A 138 18.99 37.07 -29.66
C GLY A 138 18.19 36.79 -28.38
N GLU A 139 16.86 36.81 -28.41
CA GLU A 139 16.02 36.59 -27.24
C GLU A 139 15.39 35.18 -27.26
N SER A 140 15.60 34.41 -26.18
CA SER A 140 15.02 33.08 -26.01
C SER A 140 14.13 33.09 -24.76
N ALA A 141 12.90 32.61 -24.89
CA ALA A 141 11.97 32.46 -23.79
C ALA A 141 11.98 31.00 -23.31
N ILE A 142 12.03 30.82 -22.00
CA ILE A 142 11.84 29.51 -21.37
C ILE A 142 10.36 29.38 -21.08
N GLY A 143 9.73 28.31 -21.54
CA GLY A 143 8.32 28.06 -21.28
C GLY A 143 8.08 26.62 -20.86
N PHE A 144 7.06 26.41 -20.02
CA PHE A 144 6.72 25.08 -19.52
C PHE A 144 5.65 24.45 -20.40
N ILE A 145 5.90 23.24 -20.92
CA ILE A 145 4.90 22.50 -21.68
C ILE A 145 3.86 21.98 -20.70
N THR A 146 2.62 22.45 -20.86
CA THR A 146 1.49 22.10 -19.97
C THR A 146 0.59 21.03 -20.58
N SER A 147 0.53 20.95 -21.91
CA SER A 147 -0.22 19.94 -22.64
C SER A 147 0.26 19.80 -24.09
N THR A 148 0.13 18.60 -24.65
CA THR A 148 0.43 18.31 -26.06
C THR A 148 -0.85 17.84 -26.73
N LEU A 149 -1.21 18.47 -27.84
CA LEU A 149 -2.38 18.19 -28.64
C LEU A 149 -1.92 17.69 -30.01
N ILE A 150 -2.36 16.50 -30.39
CA ILE A 150 -2.08 15.93 -31.71
C ILE A 150 -3.27 16.26 -32.60
N LEU A 151 -3.10 17.19 -33.54
CA LEU A 151 -4.12 17.50 -34.54
C LEU A 151 -3.91 16.58 -35.75
N HIS A 152 -4.94 15.81 -36.06
CA HIS A 152 -4.97 14.96 -37.25
C HIS A 152 -5.55 15.78 -38.42
N GLY A 153 -4.68 16.45 -39.18
CA GLY A 153 -5.04 17.15 -40.41
C GLY A 153 -4.94 16.25 -41.64
N SER A 154 -5.65 16.59 -42.72
CA SER A 154 -5.59 15.90 -44.03
C SER A 154 -4.19 15.93 -44.70
N SER A 155 -3.21 16.61 -44.11
CA SER A 155 -1.85 16.83 -44.63
C SER A 155 -0.75 16.20 -43.75
N GLY A 156 -1.10 15.48 -42.68
CA GLY A 156 -0.13 14.91 -41.72
C GLY A 156 -0.52 15.19 -40.27
N GLN A 157 0.06 14.44 -39.34
CA GLN A 157 -0.13 14.65 -37.90
C GLN A 157 0.72 15.84 -37.47
N GLU A 158 0.10 16.89 -36.95
CA GLU A 158 0.80 18.04 -36.36
C GLU A 158 0.65 17.98 -34.84
N GLU A 159 1.78 17.87 -34.13
CA GLU A 159 1.81 17.95 -32.67
C GLU A 159 1.97 19.41 -32.24
N LEU A 160 0.97 19.93 -31.54
CA LEU A 160 0.97 21.27 -30.97
C LEU A 160 1.18 21.17 -29.46
N CYS A 161 2.20 21.87 -28.96
CA CYS A 161 2.47 21.96 -27.52
C CYS A 161 1.99 23.32 -26.98
N CYS A 162 1.16 23.30 -25.94
CA CYS A 162 0.76 24.49 -25.21
C CYS A 162 1.81 24.86 -24.18
N VAL A 163 2.33 26.08 -24.27
CA VAL A 163 3.43 26.58 -23.44
C VAL A 163 2.95 27.77 -22.59
N PHE A 164 3.26 27.74 -21.29
CA PHE A 164 3.03 28.84 -20.33
C PHE A 164 4.33 29.59 -20.05
#